data_AF-B0RSU9-F1
#
_entry.id   AF-B0RSU9-F1
#
_cell.length_a   1.000
_cell.length_b   1.000
_cell.length_c   1.000
_cell.angle_alpha   90.00
_cell.angle_beta   90.00
_cell.angle_gamma   90.00
#
_symmetry.space_group_name_H-M   'P 1'
#
loop_
_entity.id
_entity.type
_entity.pdbx_description
1 polymer ?
#
loop_
_entity_poly.entity_id
_entity_poly.type
_entity_poly.pdbx_seq_one_letter_code
_entity_poly.pdbx_strand_id
1 'polypeptide(L)'
;MRQLAAYSFTSPASDVASAQKRHAEAIGIIEEWLVKKGAEAPLETEGFFRSKTQMDNTGVYTITKHDHDGDELVAYSLDEKSSSGLDFSTNIFALCSGGSSTIFCALSASSSEEAILNAYTDARCPSVIRDLLASKDDWKYAGIDVSRDATAIDSEADISAFVDHIRDPQLRKVPLVLVSEYKGEEAWPGISEKLARDLIGAAEVVRITDAGSKLLNSKVGKRHSCYLGAIRLYWPATGEQEMPKSFVWTEEALLPQDEDEDALYAKRFQNKLRNLILSATAVSIAPPKRIKELTQLTASKELHDVRKSSEERIEQLQASIDDLKQKLEEAEYRNRILSYQLQQSAMLAEIGQGNEGASNDEDNDAPAKGEVRFYKKIANAGKADKMVQTKDCSHTSWQSSNGADKAKKGLARVIGSEDWKSVLHCGTCTGGGVWRVEW
;
A
#
# COMPACT_ATOMS: atom_id res chain seq x y z
N MET A 1 4.45 -9.98 -12.37
CA MET A 1 5.35 -10.11 -11.21
C MET A 1 5.93 -11.51 -11.19
N ARG A 2 7.27 -11.65 -11.11
CA ARG A 2 7.98 -12.94 -11.07
C ARG A 2 8.41 -13.23 -9.63
N GLN A 3 8.05 -14.39 -9.10
CA GLN A 3 8.56 -14.85 -7.81
C GLN A 3 10.00 -15.36 -7.97
N LEU A 4 10.88 -14.94 -7.07
CA LEU A 4 12.32 -15.24 -7.07
C LEU A 4 12.69 -16.30 -6.04
N ALA A 5 12.00 -16.32 -4.91
CA ALA A 5 12.16 -17.31 -3.85
C ALA A 5 10.87 -17.45 -3.03
N ALA A 6 10.69 -18.60 -2.39
CA ALA A 6 9.75 -18.74 -1.28
C ALA A 6 10.37 -19.56 -0.15
N TYR A 7 9.87 -19.32 1.06
CA TYR A 7 10.27 -20.00 2.28
C TYR A 7 9.01 -20.31 3.09
N SER A 8 8.98 -21.45 3.77
CA SER A 8 7.89 -21.81 4.67
C SER A 8 8.44 -22.59 5.85
N PHE A 9 8.10 -22.18 7.07
CA PHE A 9 8.56 -22.84 8.28
C PHE A 9 7.42 -22.90 9.30
N THR A 10 7.33 -24.00 10.02
CA THR A 10 6.36 -24.21 11.09
C THR A 10 7.08 -24.62 12.36
N SER A 11 6.81 -23.91 13.46
CA SER A 11 7.27 -24.24 14.81
C SER A 11 6.04 -24.76 15.60
N PRO A 12 5.96 -26.08 15.87
CA PRO A 12 4.83 -26.69 16.56
C PRO A 12 4.94 -26.52 18.08
N ALA A 13 3.85 -26.11 18.74
CA ALA A 13 3.80 -25.97 20.21
C ALA A 13 2.99 -27.08 20.88
N SER A 14 3.18 -27.25 22.19
CA SER A 14 2.43 -28.20 23.01
C SER A 14 0.96 -27.82 23.21
N ASP A 15 0.66 -26.53 23.15
CA ASP A 15 -0.64 -25.96 23.45
C ASP A 15 -0.82 -24.58 22.76
N VAL A 16 -2.04 -24.07 22.76
CA VAL A 16 -2.42 -22.83 22.07
C VAL A 16 -1.71 -21.60 22.66
N ALA A 17 -1.56 -21.50 23.97
CA ALA A 17 -0.92 -20.35 24.61
C ALA A 17 0.59 -20.30 24.27
N SER A 18 1.24 -21.45 24.25
CA SER A 18 2.62 -21.60 23.80
C SER A 18 2.77 -21.26 22.31
N ALA A 19 1.81 -21.61 21.47
CA ALA A 19 1.81 -21.25 20.05
C ALA A 19 1.68 -19.72 19.85
N GLN A 20 0.77 -19.08 20.59
CA GLN A 20 0.59 -17.62 20.57
C GLN A 20 1.85 -16.89 21.05
N LYS A 21 2.49 -17.37 22.11
CA LYS A 21 3.77 -16.81 22.57
C LYS A 21 4.85 -16.88 21.49
N ARG A 22 4.99 -18.04 20.83
CA ARG A 22 5.94 -18.23 19.73
C ARG A 22 5.63 -17.33 18.54
N HIS A 23 4.35 -17.15 18.24
CA HIS A 23 3.90 -16.25 17.18
C HIS A 23 4.26 -14.79 17.49
N ALA A 24 4.00 -14.34 18.72
CA ALA A 24 4.39 -13.00 19.17
C ALA A 24 5.91 -12.78 19.14
N GLU A 25 6.70 -13.78 19.53
CA GLU A 25 8.17 -13.73 19.43
C GLU A 25 8.63 -13.63 17.96
N ALA A 26 8.01 -14.38 17.05
CA ALA A 26 8.32 -14.32 15.63
C ALA A 26 7.96 -12.96 15.00
N ILE A 27 6.80 -12.40 15.38
CA ILE A 27 6.41 -11.02 15.04
C ILE A 27 7.46 -10.03 15.52
N GLY A 28 7.89 -10.14 16.78
CA GLY A 28 8.92 -9.26 17.35
C GLY A 28 10.24 -9.28 16.56
N ILE A 29 10.67 -10.45 16.08
CA ILE A 29 11.87 -10.59 15.23
C ILE A 29 11.68 -9.89 13.87
N ILE A 30 10.50 -10.03 13.25
CA ILE A 30 10.18 -9.38 11.97
C ILE A 30 10.15 -7.86 12.13
N GLU A 31 9.54 -7.36 13.19
CA GLU A 31 9.45 -5.93 13.49
C GLU A 31 10.81 -5.33 13.83
N GLU A 32 11.63 -6.02 14.63
CA GLU A 32 13.01 -5.59 14.91
C GLU A 32 13.85 -5.53 13.63
N TRP A 33 13.66 -6.50 12.71
CA TRP A 33 14.31 -6.46 11.41
C TRP A 33 13.87 -5.26 10.56
N LEU A 34 12.58 -4.91 10.56
CA LEU A 34 12.05 -3.75 9.84
C LEU A 34 12.59 -2.43 10.42
N VAL A 35 12.68 -2.33 11.76
CA VAL A 35 13.34 -1.19 12.44
C VAL A 35 14.83 -1.13 12.10
N LYS A 36 15.54 -2.26 12.03
CA LYS A 36 16.95 -2.32 11.55
C LYS A 36 17.10 -1.93 10.09
N LYS A 37 16.06 -2.11 9.26
CA LYS A 37 15.99 -1.56 7.89
C LYS A 37 15.75 -0.04 7.89
N GLY A 38 15.47 0.58 9.03
CA GLY A 38 15.31 2.03 9.18
C GLY A 38 13.86 2.51 9.16
N ALA A 39 12.90 1.63 9.44
CA ALA A 39 11.53 2.06 9.76
C ALA A 39 11.47 2.76 11.12
N GLU A 40 10.58 3.74 11.25
CA GLU A 40 10.34 4.43 12.52
C GLU A 40 9.61 3.52 13.52
N ALA A 41 9.94 3.68 14.81
CA ALA A 41 9.32 2.94 15.90
C ALA A 41 8.49 3.91 16.79
N PRO A 42 7.27 3.54 17.22
CA PRO A 42 6.57 2.28 16.95
C PRO A 42 6.17 2.13 15.48
N LEU A 43 6.07 0.89 15.01
CA LEU A 43 5.63 0.61 13.64
C LEU A 43 4.14 0.92 13.50
N GLU A 44 3.80 1.64 12.43
CA GLU A 44 2.43 1.91 12.02
C GLU A 44 1.95 0.85 11.01
N THR A 45 0.68 0.90 10.58
CA THR A 45 0.16 -0.03 9.55
C THR A 45 0.78 0.19 8.18
N GLU A 46 1.36 1.36 7.93
CA GLU A 46 2.13 1.66 6.73
C GLU A 46 3.24 2.67 7.06
N GLY A 47 4.31 2.65 6.29
CA GLY A 47 5.39 3.61 6.48
C GLY A 47 6.55 3.40 5.53
N PHE A 48 7.66 4.07 5.83
CA PHE A 48 8.87 4.01 5.02
C PHE A 48 10.01 3.32 5.78
N PHE A 49 10.92 2.70 5.04
CA PHE A 49 12.20 2.21 5.55
C PHE A 49 13.34 2.64 4.63
N ARG A 50 14.59 2.52 5.10
CA ARG A 50 15.77 2.86 4.30
C ARG A 50 16.18 1.69 3.43
N SER A 51 15.83 1.76 2.15
CA SER A 51 16.35 0.85 1.14
C SER A 51 17.87 1.00 1.06
N LYS A 52 18.57 -0.13 0.89
CA LYS A 52 20.04 -0.16 0.70
C LYS A 52 20.42 -0.30 -0.77
N THR A 53 19.46 -0.19 -1.68
CA THR A 53 19.73 -0.25 -3.10
C THR A 53 20.23 1.11 -3.58
N GLN A 54 21.19 1.11 -4.50
CA GLN A 54 21.84 2.36 -4.93
C GLN A 54 20.93 3.29 -5.75
N MET A 55 19.75 2.82 -6.17
CA MET A 55 18.83 3.57 -7.03
C MET A 55 17.80 4.39 -6.25
N ASP A 56 17.29 3.86 -5.14
CA ASP A 56 16.36 4.55 -4.26
C ASP A 56 16.68 4.13 -2.82
N ASN A 57 16.89 5.13 -1.97
CA ASN A 57 17.18 4.92 -0.55
C ASN A 57 15.90 4.74 0.27
N THR A 58 14.73 4.73 -0.37
CA THR A 58 13.43 4.60 0.29
C THR A 58 12.72 3.34 -0.16
N GLY A 59 12.16 2.60 0.80
CA GLY A 59 11.18 1.55 0.54
C GLY A 59 9.92 1.81 1.35
N VAL A 60 8.81 1.22 0.94
CA VAL A 60 7.50 1.32 1.59
C VAL A 60 7.18 -0.01 2.25
N TYR A 61 6.59 0.01 3.44
CA TYR A 61 6.04 -1.18 4.06
C TYR A 61 4.56 -1.01 4.39
N THR A 62 3.84 -2.13 4.43
CA THR A 62 2.46 -2.23 4.88
C THR A 62 2.31 -3.45 5.78
N ILE A 63 1.57 -3.29 6.87
CA ILE A 63 1.27 -4.34 7.86
C ILE A 63 -0.24 -4.53 7.90
N THR A 64 -0.72 -5.73 7.56
CA THR A 64 -2.13 -6.09 7.70
C THR A 64 -2.30 -7.20 8.73
N LYS A 65 -3.34 -7.10 9.56
CA LYS A 65 -3.67 -8.09 10.57
C LYS A 65 -5.02 -8.72 10.24
N HIS A 66 -5.10 -10.03 10.34
CA HIS A 66 -6.29 -10.83 10.10
C HIS A 66 -6.49 -11.75 11.30
N ASP A 67 -7.68 -11.73 11.89
CA ASP A 67 -8.05 -12.58 13.01
C ASP A 67 -9.40 -13.25 12.71
N HIS A 68 -9.45 -14.57 12.86
CA HIS A 68 -10.69 -15.33 12.73
C HIS A 68 -10.62 -16.66 13.49
N ASP A 69 -11.66 -16.97 14.27
CA ASP A 69 -11.79 -18.22 15.03
C ASP A 69 -10.57 -18.56 15.92
N GLY A 70 -9.88 -17.53 16.43
CA GLY A 70 -8.68 -17.69 17.25
C GLY A 70 -7.38 -17.95 16.48
N ASP A 71 -7.45 -18.01 15.15
CA ASP A 71 -6.26 -17.92 14.30
C ASP A 71 -5.89 -16.45 14.06
N GLU A 72 -4.60 -16.16 14.13
CA GLU A 72 -4.04 -14.83 13.91
C GLU A 72 -3.06 -14.86 12.73
N LEU A 73 -3.18 -13.91 11.82
CA LEU A 73 -2.28 -13.72 10.69
C LEU A 73 -1.83 -12.27 10.62
N VAL A 74 -0.52 -12.04 10.67
CA VAL A 74 0.08 -10.74 10.40
C VAL A 74 0.89 -10.83 9.11
N ALA A 75 0.54 -9.99 8.14
CA ALA A 75 1.22 -9.91 6.86
C ALA A 75 2.01 -8.59 6.76
N TYR A 76 3.26 -8.70 6.37
CA TYR A 76 4.18 -7.60 6.11
C TYR A 76 4.50 -7.59 4.61
N SER A 77 4.12 -6.54 3.90
CA SER A 77 4.57 -6.28 2.52
C SER A 77 5.62 -5.18 2.57
N LEU A 78 6.77 -5.41 1.94
CA LEU A 78 7.80 -4.40 1.75
C LEU A 78 8.09 -4.27 0.25
N ASP A 79 8.06 -3.04 -0.25
CA ASP A 79 8.32 -2.73 -1.65
C ASP A 79 9.47 -1.71 -1.76
N GLU A 80 10.49 -2.04 -2.54
CA GLU A 80 11.67 -1.20 -2.79
C GLU A 80 12.17 -1.35 -4.23
N LYS A 81 12.88 -0.35 -4.76
CA LYS A 81 13.55 -0.50 -6.06
C LYS A 81 14.81 -1.33 -5.88
N SER A 82 15.04 -2.34 -6.71
CA SER A 82 16.30 -3.08 -6.77
C SER A 82 17.43 -2.25 -7.38
N SER A 83 18.68 -2.72 -7.25
CA SER A 83 19.84 -2.09 -7.90
C SER A 83 19.78 -2.05 -9.43
N SER A 84 18.94 -2.89 -10.03
CA SER A 84 18.71 -2.94 -11.48
C SER A 84 17.43 -2.19 -11.91
N GLY A 85 16.81 -1.42 -11.01
CA GLY A 85 15.61 -0.63 -11.30
C GLY A 85 14.27 -1.38 -11.28
N LEU A 86 14.29 -2.70 -11.03
CA LEU A 86 13.06 -3.50 -10.87
C LEU A 86 12.38 -3.22 -9.53
N ASP A 87 11.05 -3.26 -9.49
CA ASP A 87 10.28 -3.28 -8.24
C ASP A 87 10.53 -4.61 -7.54
N PHE A 88 11.03 -4.56 -6.32
CA PHE A 88 11.33 -5.72 -5.49
C PHE A 88 10.40 -5.76 -4.29
N SER A 89 9.64 -6.83 -4.17
CA SER A 89 8.70 -7.02 -3.07
C SER A 89 9.14 -8.17 -2.16
N THR A 90 9.11 -7.94 -0.86
CA THR A 90 9.29 -8.96 0.18
C THR A 90 7.99 -9.08 0.97
N ASN A 91 7.32 -10.21 0.85
CA ASN A 91 6.09 -10.51 1.58
C ASN A 91 6.38 -11.53 2.67
N ILE A 92 6.08 -11.22 3.92
CA ILE A 92 6.24 -12.12 5.07
C ILE A 92 4.89 -12.27 5.76
N PHE A 93 4.48 -13.50 5.99
CA PHE A 93 3.25 -13.83 6.67
C PHE A 93 3.60 -14.64 7.92
N ALA A 94 3.19 -14.14 9.08
CA ALA A 94 3.24 -14.87 10.32
C ALA A 94 1.83 -15.34 10.67
N LEU A 95 1.63 -16.64 10.78
CA LEU A 95 0.35 -17.28 11.06
C LEU A 95 0.45 -18.04 12.38
N CYS A 96 -0.48 -17.80 13.31
CA CYS A 96 -0.76 -18.70 14.43
C CYS A 96 -2.03 -19.48 14.11
N SER A 97 -1.91 -20.80 13.97
CA SER A 97 -3.07 -21.66 13.76
C SER A 97 -2.81 -23.09 14.23
N GLY A 98 -3.84 -23.72 14.80
CA GLY A 98 -3.81 -25.14 15.17
C GLY A 98 -2.68 -25.52 16.14
N GLY A 99 -2.33 -24.65 17.09
CA GLY A 99 -1.25 -24.89 18.05
C GLY A 99 0.17 -24.75 17.46
N SER A 100 0.32 -24.08 16.33
CA SER A 100 1.62 -23.86 15.69
C SER A 100 1.79 -22.41 15.25
N SER A 101 3.05 -21.96 15.17
CA SER A 101 3.41 -20.71 14.51
C SER A 101 4.06 -21.03 13.17
N THR A 102 3.51 -20.49 12.09
CA THR A 102 3.98 -20.71 10.71
C THR A 102 4.42 -19.38 10.11
N ILE A 103 5.62 -19.36 9.53
CA ILE A 103 6.14 -18.26 8.73
C ILE A 103 6.11 -18.68 7.26
N PHE A 104 5.58 -17.82 6.41
CA PHE A 104 5.73 -17.91 4.97
C PHE A 104 6.35 -16.62 4.44
N CYS A 105 7.38 -16.72 3.59
CA CYS A 105 8.03 -15.57 2.99
C CYS A 105 8.14 -15.76 1.48
N ALA A 106 7.79 -14.74 0.70
CA ALA A 106 7.96 -14.72 -0.74
C ALA A 106 8.74 -13.49 -1.17
N LEU A 107 9.70 -13.69 -2.07
CA LEU A 107 10.45 -12.62 -2.73
C LEU A 107 10.02 -12.54 -4.18
N SER A 108 9.73 -11.36 -4.68
CA SER A 108 9.32 -11.16 -6.07
C SER A 108 9.94 -9.92 -6.68
N ALA A 109 10.06 -9.93 -8.00
CA ALA A 109 10.41 -8.75 -8.76
C ALA A 109 9.49 -8.53 -9.96
N SER A 110 9.25 -7.27 -10.29
CA SER A 110 8.54 -6.83 -11.49
C SER A 110 9.24 -5.64 -12.13
N SER A 111 8.98 -5.42 -13.41
CA SER A 111 9.31 -4.17 -14.06
C SER A 111 8.03 -3.37 -14.25
N SER A 112 8.10 -2.08 -13.95
CA SER A 112 7.08 -1.08 -14.31
C SER A 112 7.32 -0.49 -15.71
N GLU A 113 8.43 -0.84 -16.36
CA GLU A 113 8.79 -0.35 -17.69
C GLU A 113 8.12 -1.19 -18.78
N GLU A 114 7.74 -0.56 -19.89
CA GLU A 114 7.20 -1.25 -21.07
C GLU A 114 8.27 -2.01 -21.87
N ALA A 115 9.55 -1.71 -21.62
CA ALA A 115 10.68 -2.34 -22.31
C ALA A 115 11.08 -3.68 -21.68
N ILE A 116 11.52 -4.63 -22.53
CA ILE A 116 12.20 -5.85 -22.04
C ILE A 116 13.58 -5.45 -21.51
N LEU A 117 13.69 -5.33 -20.19
CA LEU A 117 14.96 -5.03 -19.54
C LEU A 117 15.80 -6.31 -19.43
N ASN A 118 17.10 -6.20 -19.75
CA ASN A 118 18.10 -7.18 -19.32
C ASN A 118 18.45 -6.93 -17.84
N ALA A 119 17.45 -7.00 -16.96
CA ALA A 119 17.59 -6.72 -15.55
C ALA A 119 17.82 -8.04 -14.79
N TYR A 120 18.89 -8.07 -14.00
CA TYR A 120 19.26 -9.19 -13.15
C TYR A 120 19.00 -8.82 -11.69
N THR A 121 18.18 -9.61 -11.00
CA THR A 121 17.97 -9.48 -9.55
C THR A 121 18.60 -10.65 -8.83
N ASP A 122 19.53 -10.34 -7.94
CA ASP A 122 20.18 -11.31 -7.06
C ASP A 122 19.39 -11.46 -5.76
N ALA A 123 18.35 -12.30 -5.76
CA ALA A 123 17.62 -12.58 -4.52
C ALA A 123 18.54 -13.37 -3.57
N ARG A 124 18.79 -12.78 -2.40
CA ARG A 124 19.47 -13.46 -1.29
C ARG A 124 18.46 -13.91 -0.25
N CYS A 125 18.84 -14.86 0.60
CA CYS A 125 18.04 -15.17 1.79
C CYS A 125 17.89 -13.89 2.64
N PRO A 126 16.66 -13.44 2.94
CA PRO A 126 16.45 -12.29 3.81
C PRO A 126 17.07 -12.54 5.18
N SER A 127 17.66 -11.51 5.80
CA SER A 127 18.26 -11.68 7.14
C SER A 127 17.23 -12.10 8.19
N VAL A 128 15.99 -11.59 8.09
CA VAL A 128 14.89 -11.99 8.98
C VAL A 128 14.62 -13.49 8.98
N ILE A 129 14.81 -14.19 7.86
CA ILE A 129 14.65 -15.65 7.82
C ILE A 129 15.74 -16.33 8.65
N ARG A 130 16.97 -15.83 8.59
CA ARG A 130 18.07 -16.32 9.44
C ARG A 130 17.80 -16.03 10.91
N ASP A 131 17.35 -14.82 11.22
CA ASP A 131 17.07 -14.39 12.60
C ASP A 131 15.91 -15.22 13.20
N LEU A 132 14.86 -15.48 12.41
CA LEU A 132 13.75 -16.37 12.78
C LEU A 132 14.24 -17.79 13.03
N LEU A 133 14.98 -18.38 12.09
CA LEU A 133 15.47 -19.74 12.23
C LEU A 133 16.44 -19.87 13.40
N ALA A 134 17.29 -18.87 13.65
CA ALA A 134 18.22 -18.84 14.79
C ALA A 134 17.52 -18.71 16.15
N SER A 135 16.26 -18.25 16.19
CA SER A 135 15.55 -18.06 17.46
C SER A 135 15.22 -19.37 18.19
N LYS A 136 14.98 -20.48 17.45
CA LYS A 136 14.59 -21.79 18.02
C LYS A 136 14.90 -22.96 17.10
N ASP A 137 15.30 -24.09 17.68
CA ASP A 137 15.71 -25.34 16.99
C ASP A 137 14.56 -26.22 16.49
N ASP A 138 13.31 -25.79 16.64
CA ASP A 138 12.12 -26.58 16.27
C ASP A 138 11.40 -26.10 15.01
N TRP A 139 12.02 -25.21 14.23
CA TRP A 139 11.50 -24.83 12.92
C TRP A 139 11.60 -25.98 11.94
N LYS A 140 10.45 -26.32 11.35
CA LYS A 140 10.32 -27.40 10.37
C LYS A 140 9.82 -26.89 9.02
N TYR A 141 10.30 -27.45 7.93
CA TYR A 141 9.69 -27.34 6.61
C TYR A 141 9.08 -28.68 6.23
N ALA A 142 7.78 -28.69 5.89
CA ALA A 142 7.05 -29.90 5.52
C ALA A 142 7.23 -31.07 6.54
N GLY A 143 7.32 -30.73 7.83
CA GLY A 143 7.50 -31.69 8.94
C GLY A 143 8.95 -32.02 9.31
N ILE A 144 9.93 -31.49 8.57
CA ILE A 144 11.35 -31.86 8.67
C ILE A 144 12.16 -30.70 9.22
N ASP A 145 13.11 -31.00 10.09
CA ASP A 145 13.95 -29.98 10.72
C ASP A 145 14.80 -29.25 9.68
N VAL A 146 14.89 -27.93 9.83
CA VAL A 146 15.63 -27.08 8.91
C VAL A 146 17.09 -27.01 9.34
N SER A 147 18.00 -27.49 8.49
CA SER A 147 19.44 -27.31 8.73
C SER A 147 19.85 -25.85 8.64
N ARG A 148 20.67 -25.40 9.59
CA ARG A 148 21.19 -24.02 9.64
C ARG A 148 22.64 -23.91 9.21
N ASP A 149 23.42 -24.91 9.57
CA ASP A 149 24.86 -24.94 9.38
C ASP A 149 25.25 -26.04 8.40
N ALA A 150 26.49 -25.97 7.92
CA ALA A 150 27.07 -27.04 7.14
C ALA A 150 27.33 -28.24 8.05
N THR A 151 26.79 -29.39 7.70
CA THR A 151 27.01 -30.64 8.46
C THR A 151 28.27 -31.33 7.95
N ALA A 152 29.23 -31.60 8.81
CA ALA A 152 30.40 -32.41 8.45
C ALA A 152 30.07 -33.90 8.59
N ILE A 153 30.45 -34.70 7.59
CA ILE A 153 30.37 -36.16 7.64
C ILE A 153 31.77 -36.75 7.44
N ASP A 154 32.25 -37.51 8.43
CA ASP A 154 33.62 -38.04 8.46
C ASP A 154 33.70 -39.54 8.81
N SER A 155 32.62 -40.14 9.33
CA SER A 155 32.57 -41.56 9.68
C SER A 155 31.78 -42.41 8.68
N GLU A 156 32.04 -43.72 8.69
CA GLU A 156 31.27 -44.68 7.88
C GLU A 156 29.79 -44.73 8.23
N ALA A 157 29.46 -44.54 9.52
CA ALA A 157 28.09 -44.46 9.99
C ALA A 157 27.37 -43.23 9.39
N ASP A 158 28.01 -42.06 9.45
CA ASP A 158 27.45 -40.82 8.89
C ASP A 158 27.25 -40.92 7.39
N ILE A 159 28.20 -41.52 6.68
CA ILE A 159 28.11 -41.70 5.23
C ILE A 159 26.99 -42.67 4.86
N SER A 160 26.77 -43.72 5.66
CA SER A 160 25.65 -44.64 5.45
C SER A 160 24.31 -43.93 5.68
N ALA A 161 24.18 -43.21 6.80
CA ALA A 161 23.00 -42.42 7.11
C ALA A 161 22.73 -41.33 6.05
N PHE A 162 23.78 -40.70 5.53
CA PHE A 162 23.70 -39.72 4.46
C PHE A 162 23.21 -40.33 3.14
N VAL A 163 23.66 -41.53 2.78
CA VAL A 163 23.18 -42.24 1.58
C VAL A 163 21.70 -42.58 1.71
N ASP A 164 21.27 -43.05 2.88
CA ASP A 164 19.86 -43.32 3.15
C ASP A 164 19.04 -42.03 3.08
N HIS A 165 19.55 -40.94 3.67
CA HIS A 165 18.92 -39.61 3.60
C HIS A 165 18.79 -39.11 2.17
N ILE A 166 19.82 -39.23 1.31
CA ILE A 166 19.71 -38.83 -0.11
C ILE A 166 18.57 -39.55 -0.82
N ARG A 167 18.32 -40.81 -0.48
CA ARG A 167 17.34 -41.69 -1.13
C ARG A 167 15.92 -41.55 -0.59
N ASP A 168 15.75 -41.06 0.63
CA ASP A 168 14.46 -41.03 1.31
C ASP A 168 13.52 -39.94 0.76
N PRO A 169 12.43 -40.28 0.03
CA PRO A 169 11.50 -39.28 -0.51
C PRO A 169 10.57 -38.67 0.55
N GLN A 170 10.45 -39.31 1.73
CA GLN A 170 9.68 -38.79 2.85
C GLN A 170 10.48 -37.74 3.60
N LEU A 171 11.77 -37.98 3.85
CA LEU A 171 12.66 -37.06 4.56
C LEU A 171 13.31 -35.99 3.67
N ARG A 172 13.35 -36.18 2.34
CA ARG A 172 13.93 -35.18 1.43
C ARG A 172 12.87 -34.26 0.86
N LYS A 173 12.70 -33.08 1.47
CA LYS A 173 11.80 -32.03 0.97
C LYS A 173 12.53 -30.81 0.40
N VAL A 174 13.80 -30.62 0.75
CA VAL A 174 14.67 -29.55 0.22
C VAL A 174 15.85 -30.15 -0.56
N PRO A 175 16.53 -29.42 -1.44
CA PRO A 175 17.76 -29.88 -2.09
C PRO A 175 18.92 -30.06 -1.07
N LEU A 176 19.95 -30.82 -1.46
CA LEU A 176 21.17 -31.01 -0.66
C LEU A 176 22.38 -30.67 -1.50
N VAL A 177 23.27 -29.88 -0.92
CA VAL A 177 24.55 -29.49 -1.51
C VAL A 177 25.66 -30.19 -0.75
N LEU A 178 26.37 -31.09 -1.43
CA LEU A 178 27.54 -31.78 -0.92
C LEU A 178 28.81 -31.07 -1.41
N VAL A 179 29.67 -30.66 -0.50
CA VAL A 179 30.97 -30.06 -0.77
C VAL A 179 32.04 -31.07 -0.39
N SER A 180 32.80 -31.55 -1.36
CA SER A 180 33.91 -32.47 -1.10
C SER A 180 35.22 -31.74 -0.90
N GLU A 181 36.01 -32.23 0.04
CA GLU A 181 37.39 -31.79 0.25
C GLU A 181 38.33 -32.51 -0.73
N TYR A 182 39.47 -31.89 -1.00
CA TYR A 182 40.63 -32.49 -1.64
C TYR A 182 41.89 -32.18 -0.83
N LYS A 183 42.59 -33.22 -0.39
CA LYS A 183 43.75 -33.11 0.53
C LYS A 183 43.41 -32.31 1.81
N GLY A 184 42.19 -32.45 2.30
CA GLY A 184 41.70 -31.76 3.50
C GLY A 184 41.30 -30.29 3.29
N GLU A 185 41.26 -29.81 2.05
CA GLU A 185 40.85 -28.44 1.72
C GLU A 185 39.59 -28.43 0.83
N GLU A 186 38.72 -27.46 1.05
CA GLU A 186 37.61 -27.19 0.11
C GLU A 186 38.13 -26.43 -1.11
N ALA A 187 37.42 -26.52 -2.24
CA ALA A 187 37.79 -25.77 -3.46
C ALA A 187 37.98 -24.27 -3.23
N TRP A 188 37.19 -23.67 -2.32
CA TRP A 188 37.48 -22.35 -1.78
C TRP A 188 37.31 -22.36 -0.26
N PRO A 189 38.20 -21.70 0.50
CA PRO A 189 38.10 -21.68 1.96
C PRO A 189 36.74 -21.20 2.48
N GLY A 190 36.11 -22.05 3.29
CA GLY A 190 34.83 -21.81 3.96
C GLY A 190 33.64 -21.71 3.00
N ILE A 191 33.70 -22.35 1.82
CA ILE A 191 32.60 -22.32 0.86
C ILE A 191 31.36 -23.02 1.41
N SER A 192 31.52 -24.12 2.16
CA SER A 192 30.37 -24.82 2.76
C SER A 192 29.60 -23.93 3.73
N GLU A 193 30.28 -23.20 4.60
CA GLU A 193 29.68 -22.25 5.55
C GLU A 193 28.99 -21.08 4.85
N LYS A 194 29.62 -20.52 3.81
CA LYS A 194 29.04 -19.44 2.99
C LYS A 194 27.76 -19.93 2.29
N LEU A 195 27.78 -21.13 1.72
CA LEU A 195 26.62 -21.74 1.08
C LEU A 195 25.51 -22.04 2.09
N ALA A 196 25.83 -22.60 3.26
CA ALA A 196 24.84 -22.87 4.31
C ALA A 196 24.13 -21.58 4.74
N ARG A 197 24.89 -20.50 4.94
CA ARG A 197 24.36 -19.18 5.29
C ARG A 197 23.46 -18.58 4.20
N ASP A 198 23.79 -18.78 2.93
CA ASP A 198 23.07 -18.22 1.79
C ASP A 198 21.82 -19.03 1.37
N LEU A 199 21.83 -20.34 1.66
CA LEU A 199 20.79 -21.31 1.29
C LEU A 199 19.94 -21.76 2.48
N ILE A 200 20.16 -21.19 3.66
CA ILE A 200 19.41 -21.52 4.88
C ILE A 200 17.90 -21.53 4.64
N GLY A 201 17.24 -22.61 5.07
CA GLY A 201 15.81 -22.81 4.84
C GLY A 201 15.39 -23.13 3.41
N ALA A 202 16.32 -23.13 2.45
CA ALA A 202 16.09 -23.49 1.06
C ALA A 202 16.83 -24.77 0.63
N ALA A 203 17.97 -25.10 1.24
CA ALA A 203 18.72 -26.33 1.02
C ALA A 203 19.58 -26.71 2.23
N GLU A 204 19.92 -27.99 2.32
CA GLU A 204 20.92 -28.51 3.27
C GLU A 204 22.31 -28.45 2.66
N VAL A 205 23.33 -28.18 3.48
CA VAL A 205 24.73 -28.18 3.04
C VAL A 205 25.52 -29.17 3.89
N VAL A 206 26.25 -30.06 3.22
CA VAL A 206 27.03 -31.13 3.83
C VAL A 206 28.47 -31.06 3.32
N ARG A 207 29.44 -31.17 4.22
CA ARG A 207 30.87 -31.25 3.90
C ARG A 207 31.36 -32.68 4.08
N ILE A 208 32.12 -33.19 3.12
CA ILE A 208 32.66 -34.55 3.13
C ILE A 208 34.16 -34.57 2.88
N THR A 209 34.88 -35.37 3.67
CA THR A 209 36.33 -35.53 3.56
C THR A 209 36.73 -36.37 2.34
N ASP A 210 38.03 -36.39 2.00
CA ASP A 210 38.58 -37.28 0.96
C ASP A 210 38.29 -38.76 1.23
N ALA A 211 38.44 -39.20 2.49
CA ALA A 211 38.16 -40.57 2.91
C ALA A 211 36.67 -40.88 2.79
N GLY A 212 35.81 -39.95 3.22
CA GLY A 212 34.37 -40.10 3.12
C GLY A 212 33.89 -40.16 1.67
N SER A 213 34.48 -39.38 0.78
CA SER A 213 34.17 -39.36 -0.65
C SER A 213 34.43 -40.71 -1.33
N LYS A 214 35.49 -41.42 -0.92
CA LYS A 214 35.81 -42.79 -1.39
C LYS A 214 34.76 -43.79 -0.93
N LEU A 215 34.35 -43.70 0.34
CA LEU A 215 33.32 -44.57 0.89
C LEU A 215 31.96 -44.29 0.25
N LEU A 216 31.58 -43.02 0.07
CA LEU A 216 30.38 -42.62 -0.66
C LEU A 216 30.38 -43.23 -2.06
N ASN A 217 31.50 -43.12 -2.79
CA ASN A 217 31.65 -43.71 -4.13
C ASN A 217 31.40 -45.23 -4.13
N SER A 218 31.82 -45.96 -3.10
CA SER A 218 31.54 -47.40 -3.01
C SER A 218 30.05 -47.72 -2.79
N LYS A 219 29.28 -46.81 -2.16
CA LYS A 219 27.86 -47.01 -1.83
C LYS A 219 26.89 -46.52 -2.91
N VAL A 220 27.21 -45.40 -3.60
CA VAL A 220 26.31 -44.79 -4.60
C VAL A 220 26.87 -44.82 -6.03
N GLY A 221 28.10 -45.29 -6.21
CA GLY A 221 28.79 -45.34 -7.49
C GLY A 221 29.31 -43.98 -7.98
N LYS A 222 30.23 -44.03 -8.95
CA LYS A 222 30.96 -42.86 -9.47
C LYS A 222 30.06 -41.76 -10.01
N ARG A 223 28.94 -42.14 -10.65
CA ARG A 223 27.99 -41.19 -11.25
C ARG A 223 27.32 -40.30 -10.21
N HIS A 224 27.12 -40.81 -8.99
CA HIS A 224 26.40 -40.12 -7.93
C HIS A 224 27.31 -39.62 -6.81
N SER A 225 28.60 -39.98 -6.79
CA SER A 225 29.54 -39.50 -5.77
C SER A 225 30.03 -38.06 -6.02
N CYS A 226 30.65 -37.46 -5.00
CA CYS A 226 31.28 -36.15 -5.01
C CYS A 226 32.68 -36.30 -4.39
N TYR A 227 33.72 -35.86 -5.08
CA TYR A 227 35.12 -36.09 -4.72
C TYR A 227 36.04 -35.05 -5.38
N LEU A 228 37.29 -34.94 -4.92
CA LEU A 228 38.33 -34.09 -5.49
C LEU A 228 37.88 -32.63 -5.60
N GLY A 229 37.47 -32.01 -4.48
CA GLY A 229 37.11 -30.59 -4.46
C GLY A 229 35.79 -30.27 -5.18
N ALA A 230 35.08 -31.26 -5.69
CA ALA A 230 33.81 -31.06 -6.39
C ALA A 230 32.71 -30.58 -5.43
N ILE A 231 31.69 -29.94 -6.01
CA ILE A 231 30.44 -29.60 -5.35
C ILE A 231 29.30 -30.30 -6.09
N ARG A 232 28.43 -31.00 -5.38
CA ARG A 232 27.29 -31.72 -5.95
C ARG A 232 25.97 -31.26 -5.36
N LEU A 233 24.99 -31.00 -6.21
CA LEU A 233 23.61 -30.75 -5.84
C LEU A 233 22.78 -32.02 -6.06
N TYR A 234 22.09 -32.50 -5.03
CA TYR A 234 21.04 -33.50 -5.13
C TYR A 234 19.67 -32.83 -4.96
N TRP A 235 18.78 -33.02 -5.93
CA TRP A 235 17.38 -32.63 -5.78
C TRP A 235 16.63 -33.62 -4.86
N PRO A 236 15.47 -33.25 -4.31
CA PRO A 236 14.61 -34.20 -3.61
C PRO A 236 14.29 -35.43 -4.46
N ALA A 237 14.23 -36.61 -3.83
CA ALA A 237 13.88 -37.85 -4.52
C ALA A 237 12.40 -37.82 -4.94
N THR A 238 12.13 -38.14 -6.21
CA THR A 238 10.78 -38.21 -6.76
C THR A 238 10.53 -39.62 -7.30
N GLY A 239 9.88 -40.46 -6.52
CA GLY A 239 9.48 -41.82 -6.93
C GLY A 239 10.53 -42.90 -6.69
N GLU A 240 10.45 -44.00 -7.44
CA GLU A 240 11.22 -45.25 -7.24
C GLU A 240 12.66 -45.20 -7.81
N GLN A 241 13.21 -44.01 -8.06
CA GLN A 241 14.59 -43.90 -8.56
C GLN A 241 15.60 -44.31 -7.48
N GLU A 242 16.60 -45.12 -7.85
CA GLU A 242 17.66 -45.56 -6.92
C GLU A 242 18.50 -44.39 -6.38
N MET A 243 18.67 -43.33 -7.17
CA MET A 243 19.31 -42.08 -6.77
C MET A 243 18.59 -40.87 -7.40
N PRO A 244 18.42 -39.76 -6.66
CA PRO A 244 17.76 -38.58 -7.20
C PRO A 244 18.57 -37.89 -8.29
N LYS A 245 17.87 -37.06 -9.08
CA LYS A 245 18.51 -36.15 -10.04
C LYS A 245 19.56 -35.30 -9.33
N SER A 246 20.76 -35.27 -9.89
CA SER A 246 21.88 -34.52 -9.32
C SER A 246 22.73 -33.86 -10.40
N PHE A 247 23.47 -32.83 -9.99
CA PHE A 247 24.43 -32.09 -10.79
C PHE A 247 25.75 -32.02 -10.04
N VAL A 248 26.87 -32.17 -10.73
CA VAL A 248 28.20 -32.04 -10.15
C VAL A 248 28.98 -30.97 -10.90
N TRP A 249 29.65 -30.12 -10.14
CA TRP A 249 30.66 -29.20 -10.62
C TRP A 249 32.00 -29.73 -10.12
N THR A 250 32.85 -30.16 -11.05
CA THR A 250 34.20 -30.62 -10.76
C THR A 250 35.08 -29.42 -10.40
N GLU A 251 36.17 -29.67 -9.68
CA GLU A 251 37.19 -28.66 -9.38
C GLU A 251 37.64 -27.89 -10.62
N GLU A 252 37.95 -28.58 -11.73
CA GLU A 252 38.32 -27.95 -13.02
C GLU A 252 37.25 -26.99 -13.57
N ALA A 253 35.97 -27.24 -13.28
CA ALA A 253 34.86 -26.37 -13.71
C ALA A 253 34.58 -25.24 -12.70
N LEU A 254 35.13 -25.33 -11.49
CA LEU A 254 34.95 -24.36 -10.42
C LEU A 254 36.10 -23.36 -10.39
N LEU A 255 37.34 -23.84 -10.39
CA LEU A 255 38.52 -23.03 -10.16
C LEU A 255 38.95 -22.25 -11.41
N PRO A 256 39.43 -21.01 -11.23
CA PRO A 256 40.06 -20.24 -12.31
C PRO A 256 41.41 -20.85 -12.71
N GLN A 257 41.97 -20.38 -13.83
CA GLN A 257 43.36 -20.66 -14.18
C GLN A 257 44.36 -19.87 -13.32
N ASP A 258 43.92 -18.74 -12.77
CA ASP A 258 44.69 -17.82 -11.94
C ASP A 258 44.07 -17.74 -10.53
N GLU A 259 44.82 -18.12 -9.52
CA GLU A 259 44.39 -18.17 -8.11
C GLU A 259 43.97 -16.78 -7.58
N ASP A 260 44.51 -15.70 -8.14
CA ASP A 260 44.12 -14.32 -7.77
C ASP A 260 42.63 -14.04 -8.07
N GLU A 261 41.99 -14.86 -8.92
CA GLU A 261 40.57 -14.75 -9.27
C GLU A 261 39.64 -15.62 -8.39
N ASP A 262 40.16 -16.36 -7.40
CA ASP A 262 39.37 -17.31 -6.60
C ASP A 262 38.14 -16.69 -5.95
N ALA A 263 38.31 -15.52 -5.34
CA ALA A 263 37.21 -14.81 -4.69
C ALA A 263 36.08 -14.43 -5.67
N LEU A 264 36.45 -14.11 -6.92
CA LEU A 264 35.50 -13.78 -7.98
C LEU A 264 34.73 -15.02 -8.45
N TYR A 265 35.43 -16.14 -8.67
CA TYR A 265 34.82 -17.40 -9.10
C TYR A 265 33.93 -18.00 -8.01
N ALA A 266 34.39 -18.01 -6.76
CA ALA A 266 33.61 -18.44 -5.62
C ALA A 266 32.28 -17.67 -5.52
N LYS A 267 32.32 -16.34 -5.66
CA LYS A 267 31.12 -15.48 -5.64
C LYS A 267 30.20 -15.75 -6.84
N ARG A 268 30.75 -15.92 -8.04
CA ARG A 268 29.97 -16.27 -9.25
C ARG A 268 29.27 -17.62 -9.07
N PHE A 269 29.97 -18.62 -8.55
CA PHE A 269 29.40 -19.94 -8.28
C PHE A 269 28.31 -19.89 -7.21
N GLN A 270 28.56 -19.21 -6.08
CA GLN A 270 27.56 -19.02 -5.02
C GLN A 270 26.28 -18.38 -5.57
N ASN A 271 26.39 -17.31 -6.36
CA ASN A 271 25.24 -16.66 -6.99
C ASN A 271 24.50 -17.60 -7.94
N LYS A 272 25.24 -18.37 -8.75
CA LYS A 272 24.67 -19.35 -9.70
C LYS A 272 23.89 -20.44 -8.98
N LEU A 273 24.48 -21.06 -7.95
CA LEU A 273 23.85 -22.12 -7.18
C LEU A 273 22.65 -21.60 -6.38
N ARG A 274 22.78 -20.43 -5.75
CA ARG A 274 21.68 -19.76 -5.04
C ARG A 274 20.49 -19.49 -5.96
N ASN A 275 20.71 -18.87 -7.12
CA ASN A 275 19.63 -18.59 -8.06
C ASN A 275 18.94 -19.86 -8.55
N LEU A 276 19.71 -20.92 -8.80
CA LEU A 276 19.18 -22.22 -9.21
C LEU A 276 18.22 -22.80 -8.15
N ILE A 277 18.65 -22.81 -6.89
CA ILE A 277 17.86 -23.37 -5.77
C ILE A 277 16.67 -22.46 -5.45
N LEU A 278 16.88 -21.16 -5.29
CA LEU A 278 15.81 -20.22 -4.94
C LEU A 278 14.73 -20.15 -6.02
N SER A 279 15.09 -20.19 -7.31
CA SER A 279 14.11 -20.28 -8.39
C SER A 279 13.27 -21.56 -8.31
N ALA A 280 13.84 -22.67 -7.85
CA ALA A 280 13.09 -23.90 -7.63
C ALA A 280 12.13 -23.77 -6.43
N THR A 281 12.54 -23.10 -5.35
CA THR A 281 11.66 -22.81 -4.20
C THR A 281 10.47 -21.95 -4.58
N ALA A 282 10.68 -20.95 -5.46
CA ALA A 282 9.64 -20.03 -5.91
C ALA A 282 8.47 -20.74 -6.60
N VAL A 283 8.73 -21.87 -7.26
CA VAL A 283 7.71 -22.68 -7.94
C VAL A 283 7.14 -23.76 -7.02
N SER A 284 7.96 -24.31 -6.12
CA SER A 284 7.61 -25.52 -5.36
C SER A 284 6.96 -25.22 -4.01
N ILE A 285 7.25 -24.07 -3.39
CA ILE A 285 6.74 -23.72 -2.06
C ILE A 285 5.51 -22.83 -2.21
N ALA A 286 4.34 -23.42 -1.93
CA ALA A 286 3.08 -22.70 -1.93
C ALA A 286 2.79 -22.09 -0.54
N PRO A 287 2.13 -20.92 -0.48
CA PRO A 287 1.62 -20.39 0.78
C PRO A 287 0.62 -21.36 1.41
N PRO A 288 0.66 -21.56 2.75
CA PRO A 288 -0.35 -22.32 3.47
C PRO A 288 -1.78 -21.86 3.11
N LYS A 289 -2.68 -22.82 2.89
CA LYS A 289 -4.07 -22.55 2.48
C LYS A 289 -4.79 -21.59 3.43
N ARG A 290 -4.53 -21.77 4.73
CA ARG A 290 -5.14 -20.96 5.80
C ARG A 290 -4.83 -19.46 5.68
N ILE A 291 -3.65 -19.09 5.15
CA ILE A 291 -3.33 -17.68 4.88
C ILE A 291 -4.32 -17.09 3.87
N LYS A 292 -4.54 -17.79 2.75
CA LYS A 292 -5.49 -17.34 1.72
C LYS A 292 -6.91 -17.25 2.25
N GLU A 293 -7.32 -18.22 3.06
CA GLU A 293 -8.66 -18.25 3.68
C GLU A 293 -8.86 -17.05 4.62
N LEU A 294 -7.92 -16.77 5.53
CA LEU A 294 -8.03 -15.64 6.46
C LEU A 294 -8.06 -14.28 5.75
N THR A 295 -7.22 -14.11 4.72
CA THR A 295 -7.24 -12.89 3.91
C THR A 295 -8.58 -12.72 3.20
N GLN A 296 -9.15 -13.79 2.63
CA GLN A 296 -10.46 -13.75 1.96
C GLN A 296 -11.62 -13.49 2.94
N LEU A 297 -11.59 -14.11 4.12
CA LEU A 297 -12.61 -13.91 5.16
C LEU A 297 -12.61 -12.47 5.65
N THR A 298 -11.43 -11.88 5.87
CA THR A 298 -11.31 -10.48 6.28
C THR A 298 -11.83 -9.54 5.19
N ALA A 299 -11.39 -9.73 3.95
CA ALA A 299 -11.86 -8.91 2.82
C ALA A 299 -13.39 -9.02 2.63
N SER A 300 -13.96 -10.21 2.80
CA SER A 300 -15.41 -10.42 2.69
C SER A 300 -16.17 -9.72 3.82
N LYS A 301 -15.62 -9.74 5.04
CA LYS A 301 -16.19 -9.04 6.20
C LYS A 301 -16.14 -7.51 5.99
N GLU A 302 -15.01 -6.97 5.56
CA GLU A 302 -14.87 -5.54 5.26
C GLU A 302 -15.84 -5.09 4.16
N LEU A 303 -15.96 -5.86 3.07
CA LEU A 303 -16.92 -5.57 2.01
C LEU A 303 -18.37 -5.60 2.51
N HIS A 304 -18.71 -6.56 3.37
CA HIS A 304 -20.03 -6.64 3.99
C HIS A 304 -20.30 -5.42 4.89
N ASP A 305 -19.33 -5.03 5.72
CA ASP A 305 -19.48 -3.90 6.63
C ASP A 305 -19.59 -2.55 5.88
N VAL A 306 -18.79 -2.36 4.81
CA VAL A 306 -18.92 -1.21 3.91
C VAL A 306 -20.28 -1.18 3.23
N ARG A 307 -20.77 -2.35 2.77
CA ARG A 307 -22.08 -2.45 2.13
C ARG A 307 -23.20 -2.09 3.11
N LYS A 308 -23.17 -2.66 4.32
CA LYS A 308 -24.16 -2.36 5.37
C LYS A 308 -24.15 -0.88 5.74
N SER A 309 -22.98 -0.27 5.94
CA SER A 309 -22.87 1.16 6.22
C SER A 309 -23.40 2.01 5.05
N SER A 310 -23.17 1.57 3.81
CA SER A 310 -23.70 2.26 2.63
C SER A 310 -25.22 2.14 2.55
N GLU A 311 -25.78 0.97 2.83
CA GLU A 311 -27.23 0.75 2.91
C GLU A 311 -27.87 1.63 4.00
N GLU A 312 -27.29 1.69 5.20
CA GLU A 312 -27.74 2.59 6.28
C GLU A 312 -27.68 4.08 5.87
N ARG A 313 -26.63 4.50 5.16
CA ARG A 313 -26.53 5.89 4.63
C ARG A 313 -27.57 6.17 3.56
N ILE A 314 -27.87 5.20 2.69
CA ILE A 314 -28.90 5.33 1.66
C ILE A 314 -30.27 5.51 2.31
N GLU A 315 -30.60 4.71 3.34
CA GLU A 315 -31.84 4.84 4.10
C GLU A 315 -31.95 6.21 4.77
N GLN A 316 -30.87 6.71 5.40
CA GLN A 316 -30.85 8.05 6.00
C GLN A 316 -31.07 9.17 4.98
N LEU A 317 -30.46 9.06 3.80
CA LEU A 317 -30.66 10.03 2.72
C LEU A 317 -32.09 9.97 2.17
N GLN A 318 -32.68 8.77 2.03
CA GLN A 318 -34.07 8.61 1.61
C GLN A 318 -35.04 9.25 2.60
N ALA A 319 -34.87 8.99 3.90
CA ALA A 319 -35.68 9.63 4.94
C ALA A 319 -35.56 11.17 4.93
N SER A 320 -34.35 11.68 4.68
CA SER A 320 -34.12 13.13 4.56
C SER A 320 -34.77 13.73 3.32
N ILE A 321 -34.76 13.01 2.19
CA ILE A 321 -35.44 13.43 0.96
C ILE A 321 -36.95 13.51 1.20
N ASP A 322 -37.53 12.54 1.90
CA ASP A 322 -38.97 12.52 2.17
C ASP A 322 -39.39 13.64 3.14
N ASP A 323 -38.61 13.92 4.18
CA ASP A 323 -38.83 15.08 5.08
C ASP A 323 -38.72 16.41 4.31
N LEU A 324 -37.71 16.56 3.43
CA LEU A 324 -37.56 17.77 2.62
C LEU A 324 -38.71 17.95 1.64
N LYS A 325 -39.22 16.87 1.03
CA LYS A 325 -40.43 16.93 0.18
C LYS A 325 -41.64 17.38 0.98
N GLN A 326 -41.86 16.83 2.18
CA GLN A 326 -42.97 17.24 3.04
C GLN A 326 -42.87 18.74 3.40
N LYS A 327 -41.68 19.21 3.79
CA LYS A 327 -41.45 20.64 4.07
C LYS A 327 -41.66 21.53 2.85
N LEU A 328 -41.28 21.07 1.67
CA LEU A 328 -41.51 21.78 0.41
C LEU A 328 -43.02 21.90 0.13
N GLU A 329 -43.77 20.80 0.25
CA GLU A 329 -45.23 20.80 0.07
C GLU A 329 -45.92 21.72 1.08
N GLU A 330 -45.51 21.70 2.35
CA GLU A 330 -46.03 22.62 3.37
C GLU A 330 -45.73 24.09 3.03
N ALA A 331 -44.51 24.39 2.58
CA ALA A 331 -44.12 25.75 2.20
C ALA A 331 -44.87 26.23 0.94
N GLU A 332 -45.09 25.36 -0.05
CA GLU A 332 -45.89 25.66 -1.23
C GLU A 332 -47.36 25.89 -0.89
N TYR A 333 -47.92 25.11 0.04
CA TYR A 333 -49.27 25.30 0.53
C TYR A 333 -49.42 26.64 1.25
N ARG A 334 -48.49 26.98 2.15
CA ARG A 334 -48.46 28.29 2.83
C ARG A 334 -48.34 29.44 1.83
N ASN A 335 -47.47 29.32 0.82
CA ASN A 335 -47.35 30.32 -0.24
C ASN A 335 -48.64 30.49 -1.03
N ARG A 336 -49.35 29.40 -1.35
CA ARG A 336 -50.65 29.47 -2.02
C ARG A 336 -51.69 30.20 -1.17
N ILE A 337 -51.79 29.90 0.12
CA ILE A 337 -52.71 30.61 1.03
C ILE A 337 -52.37 32.10 1.08
N LEU A 338 -51.10 32.44 1.32
CA LEU A 338 -50.65 33.84 1.41
C LEU A 338 -50.90 34.59 0.09
N SER A 339 -50.68 33.95 -1.05
CA SER A 339 -50.96 34.53 -2.38
C SER A 339 -52.45 34.80 -2.56
N TYR A 340 -53.31 33.87 -2.13
CA TYR A 340 -54.76 34.07 -2.16
C TYR A 340 -55.22 35.19 -1.23
N GLN A 341 -54.68 35.26 0.00
CA GLN A 341 -54.94 36.34 0.94
C GLN A 341 -54.49 37.70 0.40
N LEU A 342 -53.31 37.76 -0.24
CA LEU A 342 -52.83 38.97 -0.89
C LEU A 342 -53.75 39.39 -2.04
N GLN A 343 -54.17 38.47 -2.92
CA GLN A 343 -55.15 38.76 -3.97
C GLN A 343 -56.48 39.25 -3.41
N GLN A 344 -56.99 38.63 -2.35
CA GLN A 344 -58.24 39.03 -1.71
C GLN A 344 -58.12 40.41 -1.05
N SER A 345 -56.98 40.69 -0.41
CA SER A 345 -56.70 42.01 0.18
C SER A 345 -56.56 43.10 -0.89
N ALA A 346 -55.95 42.79 -2.04
CA ALA A 346 -55.86 43.70 -3.18
C ALA A 346 -57.25 43.97 -3.79
N MET A 347 -58.08 42.93 -3.96
CA MET A 347 -59.45 43.07 -4.46
C MET A 347 -60.36 43.84 -3.49
N LEU A 348 -60.17 43.67 -2.18
CA LEU A 348 -60.89 44.46 -1.15
C LEU A 348 -60.40 45.91 -1.09
N ALA A 349 -59.13 46.18 -1.37
CA ALA A 349 -58.62 47.54 -1.53
C ALA A 349 -59.21 48.21 -2.79
N GLU A 350 -59.42 47.45 -3.88
CA GLU A 350 -60.10 47.94 -5.10
C GLU A 350 -61.61 48.16 -4.88
N ILE A 351 -62.29 47.34 -4.07
CA ILE A 351 -63.74 47.49 -3.76
C ILE A 351 -63.98 48.55 -2.67
N GLY A 352 -62.98 48.83 -1.81
CA GLY A 352 -63.04 49.83 -0.74
C GLY A 352 -62.84 51.28 -1.19
N GLN A 353 -62.52 51.54 -2.46
CA GLN A 353 -62.41 52.89 -3.01
C GLN A 353 -63.60 53.24 -3.91
N GLY A 354 -64.77 53.35 -3.27
CA GLY A 354 -65.82 54.26 -3.71
C GLY A 354 -65.65 55.62 -3.03
N ASN A 355 -64.83 56.49 -3.65
CA ASN A 355 -64.82 57.95 -3.49
C ASN A 355 -64.46 58.54 -2.10
N GLU A 356 -63.16 58.75 -1.85
CA GLU A 356 -62.61 60.06 -1.46
C GLU A 356 -61.08 60.02 -1.62
N GLY A 357 -60.55 61.09 -2.22
CA GLY A 357 -59.20 61.12 -2.77
C GLY A 357 -58.08 61.00 -1.74
N ALA A 358 -57.08 60.21 -2.12
CA ALA A 358 -55.70 60.46 -1.73
C ALA A 358 -54.83 60.13 -2.94
N SER A 359 -54.39 61.20 -3.59
CA SER A 359 -53.26 61.22 -4.51
C SER A 359 -52.14 60.29 -4.05
N ASN A 360 -51.73 59.39 -4.93
CA ASN A 360 -50.36 58.90 -5.03
C ASN A 360 -50.13 58.47 -6.48
N ASP A 361 -50.43 59.38 -7.41
CA ASP A 361 -49.45 59.62 -8.45
C ASP A 361 -48.29 60.30 -7.71
N GLU A 362 -47.26 59.54 -7.32
CA GLU A 362 -45.96 60.18 -7.15
C GLU A 362 -45.58 60.67 -8.53
N ASP A 363 -45.92 61.93 -8.75
CA ASP A 363 -45.46 62.79 -9.80
C ASP A 363 -44.03 62.42 -10.14
N ASN A 364 -43.86 61.80 -11.31
CA ASN A 364 -42.60 61.87 -12.03
C ASN A 364 -42.52 63.28 -12.66
N ASP A 365 -42.71 64.30 -11.82
CA ASP A 365 -42.52 65.70 -12.16
C ASP A 365 -41.05 65.85 -12.51
N ALA A 366 -40.82 66.28 -13.75
CA ALA A 366 -39.49 66.61 -14.22
C ALA A 366 -38.83 67.55 -13.20
N PRO A 367 -37.64 67.21 -12.70
CA PRO A 367 -37.01 67.93 -11.60
C PRO A 367 -36.82 69.41 -11.94
N ALA A 368 -37.13 70.29 -10.98
CA ALA A 368 -36.94 71.72 -11.17
C ALA A 368 -35.45 72.10 -11.15
N LYS A 369 -35.05 73.13 -11.88
CA LYS A 369 -33.66 73.61 -11.91
C LYS A 369 -33.21 74.03 -10.51
N GLY A 370 -32.18 73.37 -9.96
CA GLY A 370 -31.65 73.54 -8.61
C GLY A 370 -32.18 72.55 -7.57
N GLU A 371 -33.11 71.66 -7.94
CA GLU A 371 -33.65 70.64 -7.04
C GLU A 371 -32.62 69.56 -6.72
N VAL A 372 -32.64 69.01 -5.49
CA VAL A 372 -31.77 67.92 -5.05
C VAL A 372 -32.63 66.75 -4.58
N ARG A 373 -32.45 65.57 -5.21
CA ARG A 373 -33.10 64.31 -4.81
C ARG A 373 -32.07 63.23 -4.46
N PHE A 374 -32.47 62.25 -3.65
CA PHE A 374 -31.61 61.15 -3.21
C PHE A 374 -32.14 59.79 -3.65
N TYR A 375 -31.25 58.88 -4.04
CA TYR A 375 -31.59 57.55 -4.55
C TYR A 375 -30.72 56.46 -3.93
N LYS A 376 -31.28 55.29 -3.64
CA LYS A 376 -30.56 54.14 -3.10
C LYS A 376 -30.57 53.00 -4.10
N LYS A 377 -29.41 52.35 -4.28
CA LYS A 377 -29.30 51.12 -5.04
C LYS A 377 -29.89 49.96 -4.26
N ILE A 378 -30.80 49.21 -4.88
CA ILE A 378 -31.48 48.06 -4.27
C ILE A 378 -31.07 46.72 -4.89
N ALA A 379 -30.62 46.71 -6.16
CA ALA A 379 -30.11 45.50 -6.81
C ALA A 379 -29.23 45.83 -8.03
N ASN A 380 -28.38 44.89 -8.43
CA ASN A 380 -27.63 44.96 -9.69
C ASN A 380 -28.45 44.30 -10.81
N ALA A 381 -28.73 45.02 -11.90
CA ALA A 381 -29.50 44.49 -13.04
C ALA A 381 -28.70 44.61 -14.34
N GLY A 382 -27.63 43.81 -14.44
CA GLY A 382 -26.85 43.57 -15.67
C GLY A 382 -26.25 44.83 -16.31
N LYS A 383 -27.07 45.56 -17.07
CA LYS A 383 -26.72 46.76 -17.85
C LYS A 383 -27.01 48.09 -17.13
N ALA A 384 -27.85 48.12 -16.10
CA ALA A 384 -28.15 49.31 -15.28
C ALA A 384 -28.51 48.89 -13.84
N ASP A 385 -28.19 49.71 -12.84
CA ASP A 385 -28.55 49.42 -11.46
C ASP A 385 -30.04 49.70 -11.18
N LYS A 386 -30.70 48.89 -10.34
CA LYS A 386 -32.05 49.19 -9.86
C LYS A 386 -31.96 50.19 -8.71
N MET A 387 -32.56 51.36 -8.91
CA MET A 387 -32.55 52.49 -7.98
C MET A 387 -33.96 52.77 -7.48
N VAL A 388 -34.09 53.27 -6.25
CA VAL A 388 -35.33 53.77 -5.65
C VAL A 388 -35.06 55.11 -4.98
N GLN A 389 -35.98 56.06 -5.10
CA GLN A 389 -35.87 57.34 -4.41
C GLN A 389 -35.94 57.13 -2.89
N THR A 390 -35.09 57.83 -2.15
CA THR A 390 -35.01 57.75 -0.69
C THR A 390 -34.88 59.15 -0.11
N LYS A 391 -35.07 59.26 1.20
CA LYS A 391 -34.68 60.47 1.95
C LYS A 391 -33.15 60.55 2.06
N ASP A 392 -32.64 61.74 2.38
CA ASP A 392 -31.22 61.98 2.65
C ASP A 392 -30.69 61.00 3.71
N CYS A 393 -29.50 60.46 3.46
CA CYS A 393 -28.79 59.59 4.38
C CYS A 393 -28.10 60.32 5.54
N SER A 394 -28.17 61.66 5.58
CA SER A 394 -27.64 62.53 6.65
C SER A 394 -26.12 62.45 6.84
N HIS A 395 -25.40 61.85 5.90
CA HIS A 395 -23.94 61.82 5.87
C HIS A 395 -23.40 63.00 5.06
N THR A 396 -22.20 63.46 5.41
CA THR A 396 -21.52 64.58 4.76
C THR A 396 -20.44 64.16 3.76
N SER A 397 -20.15 62.85 3.65
CA SER A 397 -19.12 62.30 2.77
C SER A 397 -19.65 62.03 1.36
N TRP A 398 -19.83 63.10 0.57
CA TRP A 398 -20.26 63.04 -0.82
C TRP A 398 -19.07 63.05 -1.78
N GLN A 399 -18.97 62.05 -2.65
CA GLN A 399 -17.85 61.83 -3.55
C GLN A 399 -18.29 61.82 -5.02
N SER A 400 -17.45 62.37 -5.90
CA SER A 400 -17.72 62.40 -7.34
C SER A 400 -17.77 60.99 -7.94
N SER A 401 -18.70 60.77 -8.86
CA SER A 401 -18.97 59.44 -9.42
C SER A 401 -18.57 59.34 -10.90
N ASN A 402 -17.32 59.68 -11.21
CA ASN A 402 -16.83 59.75 -12.59
C ASN A 402 -16.72 58.39 -13.30
N GLY A 403 -16.75 57.26 -12.57
CA GLY A 403 -16.71 55.90 -13.14
C GLY A 403 -17.97 55.04 -12.91
N ALA A 404 -19.10 55.63 -12.52
CA ALA A 404 -20.30 54.90 -12.09
C ALA A 404 -21.39 54.80 -13.17
N ASP A 405 -21.03 54.32 -14.37
CA ASP A 405 -21.92 54.35 -15.54
C ASP A 405 -23.20 53.52 -15.36
N LYS A 406 -23.14 52.40 -14.62
CA LYS A 406 -24.33 51.57 -14.34
C LYS A 406 -25.33 52.25 -13.40
N ALA A 407 -24.83 53.04 -12.45
CA ALA A 407 -25.66 53.80 -11.51
C ALA A 407 -26.33 54.99 -12.23
N LYS A 408 -25.59 55.72 -13.07
CA LYS A 408 -26.13 56.80 -13.91
C LYS A 408 -27.22 56.30 -14.86
N LYS A 409 -27.01 55.15 -15.53
CA LYS A 409 -28.04 54.49 -16.35
C LYS A 409 -29.26 54.05 -15.54
N GLY A 410 -29.04 53.64 -14.29
CA GLY A 410 -30.12 53.30 -13.35
C GLY A 410 -30.94 54.54 -12.97
N LEU A 411 -30.29 55.66 -12.67
CA LEU A 411 -30.92 56.94 -12.38
C LEU A 411 -31.68 57.49 -13.58
N ALA A 412 -31.07 57.50 -14.77
CA ALA A 412 -31.72 57.89 -16.03
C ALA A 412 -33.01 57.10 -16.29
N ARG A 413 -33.01 55.80 -15.97
CA ARG A 413 -34.19 54.94 -16.15
C ARG A 413 -35.32 55.26 -15.17
N VAL A 414 -34.99 55.63 -13.94
CA VAL A 414 -35.99 55.95 -12.90
C VAL A 414 -36.55 57.36 -13.10
N ILE A 415 -35.69 58.31 -13.45
CA ILE A 415 -36.02 59.74 -13.55
C ILE A 415 -36.54 60.10 -14.94
N GLY A 416 -36.12 59.37 -15.99
CA GLY A 416 -36.50 59.64 -17.37
C GLY A 416 -35.68 60.73 -18.08
N SER A 417 -34.67 61.32 -17.43
CA SER A 417 -33.76 62.34 -18.00
C SER A 417 -32.32 62.14 -17.51
N GLU A 418 -31.34 62.58 -18.32
CA GLU A 418 -29.91 62.66 -17.98
C GLU A 418 -29.42 64.10 -17.72
N ASP A 419 -30.33 65.08 -17.71
CA ASP A 419 -30.03 66.52 -17.60
C ASP A 419 -29.77 67.00 -16.16
N TRP A 420 -28.98 66.25 -15.40
CA TRP A 420 -28.55 66.65 -14.06
C TRP A 420 -27.26 67.48 -14.12
N LYS A 421 -27.14 68.47 -13.24
CA LYS A 421 -25.92 69.26 -13.03
C LYS A 421 -24.84 68.48 -12.28
N SER A 422 -25.21 67.66 -11.29
CA SER A 422 -24.23 66.83 -10.58
C SER A 422 -24.83 65.55 -10.01
N VAL A 423 -24.01 64.49 -9.96
CA VAL A 423 -24.32 63.20 -9.32
C VAL A 423 -23.17 62.84 -8.40
N LEU A 424 -23.47 62.66 -7.12
CA LEU A 424 -22.51 62.28 -6.08
C LEU A 424 -22.99 61.03 -5.37
N HIS A 425 -22.06 60.19 -4.92
CA HIS A 425 -22.38 59.03 -4.09
C HIS A 425 -21.85 59.23 -2.67
N CYS A 426 -22.57 58.68 -1.70
CA CYS A 426 -22.15 58.71 -0.30
C CYS A 426 -21.11 57.62 -0.04
N GLY A 427 -19.90 58.01 0.38
CA GLY A 427 -18.80 57.09 0.68
C GLY A 427 -18.99 56.26 1.95
N THR A 428 -19.98 56.59 2.79
CA THR A 428 -20.23 55.93 4.08
C THR A 428 -21.34 54.87 4.00
N CYS A 429 -22.21 54.92 2.99
CA CYS A 429 -23.36 54.02 2.88
C CYS A 429 -22.98 52.65 2.30
N THR A 430 -23.23 51.57 3.04
CA THR A 430 -23.00 50.19 2.60
C THR A 430 -24.11 49.68 1.65
N GLY A 431 -23.81 48.69 0.80
CA GLY A 431 -24.81 48.03 -0.05
C GLY A 431 -25.14 48.77 -1.37
N GLY A 432 -24.18 49.51 -1.92
CA GLY A 432 -24.35 50.21 -3.22
C GLY A 432 -24.53 51.73 -3.13
N GLY A 433 -24.49 52.28 -1.91
CA GLY A 433 -24.45 53.73 -1.67
C GLY A 433 -25.79 54.46 -1.88
N VAL A 434 -25.91 55.61 -1.25
CA VAL A 434 -26.96 56.61 -1.54
C VAL A 434 -26.38 57.64 -2.50
N TRP A 435 -27.19 58.08 -3.44
CA TRP A 435 -26.81 58.92 -4.57
C TRP A 435 -27.57 60.24 -4.47
N ARG A 436 -26.84 61.36 -4.46
CA ARG A 436 -27.37 62.72 -4.47
C ARG A 436 -27.32 63.23 -5.91
N VAL A 437 -28.47 63.60 -6.45
CA VAL A 437 -28.61 64.14 -7.81
C VAL A 437 -29.14 65.56 -7.71
N GLU A 438 -28.47 66.49 -8.38
CA GLU A 438 -28.82 67.92 -8.44
C GLU A 438 -29.02 68.33 -9.91
N TRP A 439 -30.12 69.01 -10.22
CA TRP A 439 -30.47 69.47 -11.57
C TRP A 439 -30.08 70.92 -11.85
#